data_AF-A0A645FUH4-F1
#
_entry.id   AF-A0A645FUH4-F1
#
_cell.length_a   1.000
_cell.length_b   1.000
_cell.length_c   1.000
_cell.angle_alpha   90.00
_cell.angle_beta   90.00
_cell.angle_gamma   90.00
#
_symmetry.space_group_name_H-M   'P 1'
#
loop_
_entity.id
_entity.type
_entity.pdbx_description
1 polymer ?
#
loop_
_entity_poly.entity_id
_entity_poly.type
_entity_poly.pdbx_seq_one_letter_code
_entity_poly.pdbx_strand_id
1 'polypeptide(L)'
;MLIEADKRGNELLLLYSEEKFSVPKNIHIIGTMNTADRSLAMLDYALRRRFAFYGLKPAFQSEGFRTYKKGLNNQKLDKLVSCVEKLNEIIAKDDSLGDGFCIGHSYFCNLEVVDDQALSGIVEYELIPLLREYWFDEPDKIREWSDELRSSIR
;
A
#
# COMPACT_ATOMS: atom_id res chain seq x y z
N MET A 1 -4.88 10.34 27.58
CA MET A 1 -6.06 10.53 26.70
C MET A 1 -6.89 9.25 26.78
N LEU A 2 -8.22 9.31 26.65
CA LEU A 2 -9.09 8.15 26.91
C LEU A 2 -8.83 6.93 26.02
N ILE A 3 -8.07 7.08 24.94
CA ILE A 3 -7.74 5.98 24.04
C ILE A 3 -6.57 5.10 24.51
N GLU A 4 -5.82 5.53 25.52
CA GLU A 4 -4.78 4.71 26.14
C GLU A 4 -5.39 3.54 26.92
N ALA A 5 -4.74 2.38 26.88
CA ALA A 5 -5.28 1.14 27.45
C ALA A 5 -5.59 1.25 28.95
N ASP A 6 -4.74 1.92 29.71
CA ASP A 6 -4.89 2.15 31.16
C ASP A 6 -5.86 3.29 31.50
N LYS A 7 -6.31 4.07 30.50
CA LYS A 7 -7.25 5.19 30.67
C LYS A 7 -8.66 4.89 30.18
N ARG A 8 -8.91 3.69 29.62
CA ARG A 8 -10.25 3.25 29.19
C ARG A 8 -11.21 3.13 30.38
N GLY A 9 -12.44 3.61 30.21
CA GLY A 9 -13.48 3.60 31.25
C GLY A 9 -13.36 4.74 32.28
N ASN A 10 -12.32 5.56 32.24
CA ASN A 10 -12.27 6.78 33.05
C ASN A 10 -13.18 7.85 32.44
N GLU A 11 -13.96 8.51 33.27
CA GLU A 11 -14.88 9.58 32.85
C GLU A 11 -14.15 10.93 32.81
N LEU A 12 -14.52 11.77 31.85
CA LEU A 12 -14.14 13.18 31.82
C LEU A 12 -15.27 14.04 31.27
N LEU A 13 -15.31 15.29 31.73
CA LEU A 13 -16.35 16.24 31.38
C LEU A 13 -16.11 16.81 29.98
N LEU A 14 -17.09 16.71 29.10
CA LEU A 14 -17.05 17.37 27.80
C LEU A 14 -17.27 18.87 27.96
N LEU A 15 -16.43 19.68 27.31
CA LEU A 15 -16.45 21.14 27.45
C LEU A 15 -17.73 21.80 26.92
N TYR A 16 -18.39 21.18 25.94
CA TYR A 16 -19.53 21.79 25.26
C TYR A 16 -20.89 21.29 25.75
N SER A 17 -20.98 20.04 26.22
CA SER A 17 -22.24 19.45 26.69
C SER A 17 -22.32 19.33 28.21
N GLU A 18 -21.21 19.55 28.93
CA GLU A 18 -21.10 19.26 30.37
C GLU A 18 -21.46 17.82 30.74
N GLU A 19 -21.43 16.90 29.77
CA GLU A 19 -21.69 15.49 29.99
C GLU A 19 -20.40 14.74 30.31
N LYS A 20 -20.53 13.69 31.11
CA LYS A 20 -19.42 12.77 31.34
C LYS A 20 -19.27 11.82 30.16
N PHE A 21 -18.07 11.77 29.61
CA PHE A 21 -17.70 10.88 28.51
C PHE A 21 -16.54 9.97 28.93
N SER A 22 -16.60 8.72 28.51
CA SER A 22 -15.52 7.75 28.64
C SER A 22 -15.42 6.92 27.36
N VAL A 23 -14.26 6.31 27.10
CA VAL A 23 -14.16 5.31 26.03
C VAL A 23 -14.16 3.91 26.65
N PRO A 24 -15.17 3.07 26.34
CA PRO A 24 -15.28 1.70 26.85
C PRO A 24 -14.09 0.80 26.48
N LYS A 25 -13.86 -0.24 27.30
CA LYS A 25 -12.78 -1.23 27.12
C LYS A 25 -12.99 -2.14 25.91
N ASN A 26 -14.23 -2.32 25.46
CA ASN A 26 -14.60 -3.14 24.31
C ASN A 26 -14.52 -2.39 22.97
N ILE A 27 -14.04 -1.14 22.95
CA ILE A 27 -13.84 -0.37 21.72
C ILE A 27 -12.39 -0.50 21.24
N HIS A 28 -12.24 -1.00 20.02
CA HIS A 28 -10.97 -1.05 19.31
C HIS A 28 -10.96 0.02 18.22
N ILE A 29 -9.82 0.67 18.03
CA ILE A 29 -9.61 1.67 16.98
C ILE A 29 -8.53 1.13 16.06
N ILE A 30 -8.91 0.83 14.81
CA ILE A 30 -8.01 0.35 13.77
C ILE A 30 -7.93 1.44 12.71
N GLY A 31 -6.76 2.07 12.58
CA GLY A 31 -6.49 3.06 11.55
C GLY A 31 -5.67 2.43 10.42
N THR A 32 -6.00 2.78 9.19
CA THR A 32 -5.14 2.53 8.03
C THR A 32 -4.44 3.84 7.64
N MET A 33 -3.19 3.75 7.21
CA MET A 33 -2.39 4.89 6.80
C MET A 33 -1.68 4.55 5.50
N ASN A 34 -1.80 5.41 4.49
CA ASN A 34 -0.97 5.34 3.30
C ASN A 34 0.42 5.88 3.65
N THR A 35 1.46 5.05 3.52
CA THR A 35 2.84 5.42 3.83
C THR A 35 3.57 6.14 2.70
N ALA A 36 3.04 6.10 1.47
CA ALA A 36 3.60 6.83 0.33
C ALA A 36 3.33 8.34 0.45
N ASP A 37 2.24 8.72 1.12
CA ASP A 37 1.87 10.11 1.33
C ASP A 37 2.65 10.73 2.50
N ARG A 38 3.76 11.40 2.15
CA ARG A 38 4.61 12.10 3.14
C ARG A 38 3.94 13.33 3.74
N SER A 39 2.87 13.87 3.16
CA SER A 39 2.14 15.01 3.75
C SER A 39 1.42 14.64 5.05
N LEU A 40 1.04 13.36 5.19
CA LEU A 40 0.41 12.79 6.38
C LEU A 40 1.44 12.33 7.44
N ALA A 41 2.74 12.42 7.14
CA ALA A 41 3.81 12.00 8.05
C ALA A 41 3.93 12.88 9.30
N MET A 42 3.25 14.04 9.32
CA MET A 42 3.17 14.96 10.45
C MET A 42 2.05 14.57 11.45
N LEU A 43 1.81 13.28 11.68
CA LEU A 43 0.94 12.87 12.79
C LEU A 43 1.61 13.28 14.11
N ASP A 44 0.90 14.04 14.95
CA ASP A 44 1.40 14.50 16.25
C ASP A 44 1.99 13.32 17.05
N TYR A 45 3.19 13.52 17.58
CA TYR A 45 3.92 12.52 18.38
C TYR A 45 3.10 12.01 19.57
N ALA A 46 2.26 12.86 20.16
CA ALA A 46 1.34 12.49 21.22
C ALA A 46 0.30 11.49 20.72
N LEU A 47 -0.20 11.62 19.50
CA LEU A 47 -1.15 10.66 18.92
C LEU A 47 -0.44 9.34 18.56
N ARG A 48 0.75 9.40 17.95
CA ARG A 48 1.53 8.20 17.57
C ARG A 48 1.76 7.26 18.75
N ARG A 49 2.17 7.78 19.93
CA ARG A 49 2.42 6.94 21.11
C ARG A 49 1.20 6.17 21.65
N ARG A 50 -0.01 6.45 21.15
CA ARG A 50 -1.26 5.80 21.57
C ARG A 50 -1.69 4.66 20.64
N PHE A 51 -0.99 4.47 19.51
CA PHE A 51 -1.24 3.41 18.55
C PHE A 51 -0.05 2.45 18.47
N ALA A 52 -0.35 1.18 18.26
CA ALA A 52 0.64 0.23 17.75
C ALA A 52 0.68 0.36 16.23
N PHE A 53 1.87 0.58 15.67
CA PHE A 53 2.06 0.65 14.22
C PHE A 53 2.48 -0.71 13.69
N TYR A 54 1.74 -1.21 12.71
CA TYR A 54 2.04 -2.46 12.02
C TYR A 54 2.24 -2.17 10.53
N GLY A 55 3.47 -2.38 10.05
CA GLY A 55 3.81 -2.17 8.65
C GLY A 55 3.31 -3.31 7.77
N LEU A 56 2.49 -2.99 6.77
CA LEU A 56 2.02 -3.95 5.78
C LEU A 56 2.84 -3.80 4.50
N LYS A 57 3.55 -4.87 4.10
CA LYS A 57 4.24 -4.95 2.82
C LYS A 57 3.31 -5.48 1.73
N PRO A 58 3.54 -5.18 0.44
CA PRO A 58 2.82 -5.83 -0.65
C PRO A 58 2.87 -7.35 -0.53
N ALA A 59 1.71 -7.98 -0.50
CA ALA A 59 1.55 -9.39 -0.14
C ALA A 59 1.67 -10.35 -1.34
N PHE A 60 2.57 -10.08 -2.28
CA PHE A 60 2.83 -10.95 -3.45
C PHE A 60 3.25 -12.37 -3.03
N GLN A 61 3.88 -12.50 -1.87
CA GLN A 61 4.33 -13.78 -1.31
C GLN A 61 3.33 -14.43 -0.36
N SER A 62 2.17 -13.81 -0.14
CA SER A 62 1.12 -14.41 0.69
C SER A 62 0.54 -15.66 0.03
N GLU A 63 0.16 -16.64 0.84
CA GLU A 63 -0.47 -17.87 0.37
C GLU A 63 -1.77 -17.59 -0.40
N GLY A 64 -2.57 -16.63 0.08
CA GLY A 64 -3.81 -16.22 -0.57
C GLY A 64 -3.57 -15.68 -1.98
N PHE A 65 -2.64 -14.73 -2.14
CA PHE A 65 -2.34 -14.16 -3.46
C PHE A 65 -1.72 -15.20 -4.40
N ARG A 66 -0.79 -16.04 -3.92
CA ARG A 66 -0.19 -17.11 -4.72
C ARG A 66 -1.24 -18.12 -5.20
N THR A 67 -2.18 -18.50 -4.34
CA THR A 67 -3.28 -19.41 -4.69
C THR A 67 -4.22 -18.79 -5.71
N TYR A 68 -4.61 -17.53 -5.49
CA TYR A 68 -5.43 -16.76 -6.44
C TYR A 68 -4.77 -16.67 -7.82
N LYS A 69 -3.50 -16.25 -7.89
CA LYS A 69 -2.74 -16.14 -9.14
C LYS A 69 -2.62 -17.48 -9.86
N LYS A 70 -2.35 -18.57 -9.12
CA LYS A 70 -2.29 -19.92 -9.67
C LYS A 70 -3.63 -20.37 -10.26
N GLY A 71 -4.76 -19.95 -9.66
CA GLY A 71 -6.10 -20.22 -10.18
C GLY A 71 -6.40 -19.55 -11.52
N LEU A 72 -5.80 -18.38 -11.79
CA LEU A 72 -5.92 -17.69 -13.09
C LEU A 72 -5.10 -18.37 -14.20
N ASN A 73 -4.07 -19.13 -13.83
CA ASN A 73 -3.24 -19.95 -14.73
C ASN A 73 -2.76 -19.21 -16.00
N ASN A 74 -2.24 -17.98 -15.83
CA ASN A 74 -1.79 -17.14 -16.94
C ASN A 74 -0.29 -16.81 -16.81
N GLN A 75 0.50 -17.26 -17.79
CA GLN A 75 1.96 -17.07 -17.77
C GLN A 75 2.40 -15.62 -17.93
N LYS A 76 1.64 -14.79 -18.65
CA LYS A 76 1.95 -13.35 -18.81
C LYS A 76 1.74 -12.60 -17.50
N LEU A 77 0.65 -12.92 -16.79
CA LEU A 77 0.42 -12.40 -15.44
C LEU A 77 1.55 -12.83 -14.48
N ASP A 78 1.99 -14.09 -14.54
CA ASP A 78 3.09 -14.56 -13.71
C ASP A 78 4.38 -13.77 -13.96
N LYS A 79 4.74 -13.54 -15.23
CA LYS A 79 5.89 -12.73 -15.62
C LYS A 79 5.76 -11.28 -15.17
N LEU A 80 4.59 -10.66 -15.36
CA LEU A 80 4.32 -9.29 -14.96
C LEU A 80 4.45 -9.11 -13.45
N VAL A 81 3.87 -10.02 -12.66
CA VAL A 81 4.00 -10.01 -11.19
C VAL A 81 5.47 -10.12 -10.80
N SER A 82 6.23 -11.05 -11.38
CA SER A 82 7.67 -11.16 -11.10
C SER A 82 8.48 -9.94 -11.53
N CYS A 83 8.07 -9.23 -12.58
CA CYS A 83 8.67 -7.95 -12.98
C CYS A 83 8.40 -6.88 -11.90
N VAL A 84 7.17 -6.78 -11.41
CA VAL A 84 6.80 -5.84 -10.34
C VAL A 84 7.50 -6.15 -9.01
N GLU A 85 7.71 -7.42 -8.69
CA GLU A 85 8.49 -7.79 -7.50
C GLU A 85 9.94 -7.30 -7.58
N LYS A 86 10.59 -7.44 -8.74
CA LYS A 86 11.93 -6.87 -8.98
C LYS A 86 11.94 -5.35 -8.91
N LEU A 87 10.93 -4.71 -9.51
CA LEU A 87 10.76 -3.26 -9.47
C LEU A 87 10.62 -2.76 -8.02
N ASN A 88 9.87 -3.48 -7.18
CA ASN A 88 9.74 -3.17 -5.76
C ASN A 88 11.07 -3.29 -5.00
N GLU A 89 11.97 -4.21 -5.38
CA GLU A 89 13.30 -4.26 -4.78
C GLU A 89 14.14 -3.02 -5.09
N ILE A 90 13.95 -2.41 -6.27
CA ILE A 90 14.60 -1.16 -6.65
C ILE A 90 13.97 0.02 -5.93
N ILE A 91 12.63 0.12 -5.94
CA ILE A 91 11.89 1.19 -5.25
C ILE A 91 12.23 1.21 -3.75
N ALA A 92 12.29 0.04 -3.11
CA ALA A 92 12.61 -0.06 -1.68
C ALA A 92 14.03 0.42 -1.33
N LYS A 93 14.97 0.32 -2.28
CA LYS A 93 16.37 0.76 -2.13
C LYS A 93 16.62 2.18 -2.61
N ASP A 94 15.64 2.81 -3.24
CA ASP A 94 15.76 4.17 -3.76
C ASP A 94 15.72 5.19 -2.62
N ASP A 95 16.73 6.06 -2.56
CA ASP A 95 16.88 7.07 -1.50
C ASP A 95 15.72 8.07 -1.45
N SER A 96 15.06 8.30 -2.59
CA SER A 96 13.96 9.26 -2.70
C SER A 96 12.60 8.66 -2.31
N LEU A 97 12.40 7.35 -2.46
CA LEU A 97 11.13 6.65 -2.27
C LEU A 97 11.11 5.84 -0.96
N GLY A 98 11.83 4.72 -0.94
CA GLY A 98 11.86 3.73 0.15
C GLY A 98 10.66 2.76 0.17
N ASP A 99 10.62 1.90 1.19
CA ASP A 99 9.63 0.80 1.34
C ASP A 99 8.16 1.24 1.16
N GLY A 100 7.81 2.46 1.58
CA GLY A 100 6.44 2.96 1.58
C GLY A 100 5.84 3.19 0.19
N PHE A 101 6.67 3.21 -0.86
CA PHE A 101 6.29 3.40 -2.26
C PHE A 101 6.25 2.09 -3.04
N CYS A 102 6.51 0.94 -2.41
CA CYS A 102 6.39 -0.34 -3.09
C CYS A 102 4.98 -0.52 -3.66
N ILE A 103 4.91 -0.92 -4.93
CA ILE A 103 3.68 -1.17 -5.67
C ILE A 103 2.91 -2.31 -5.00
N GLY A 104 1.63 -2.07 -4.72
CA GLY A 104 0.74 -3.04 -4.09
C GLY A 104 0.33 -4.18 -5.02
N HIS A 105 0.01 -5.32 -4.42
CA HIS A 105 -0.56 -6.49 -5.13
C HIS A 105 -2.03 -6.29 -5.56
N SER A 106 -2.68 -5.20 -5.12
CA SER A 106 -4.08 -4.88 -5.42
C SER A 106 -4.34 -4.67 -6.91
N TYR A 107 -3.37 -4.15 -7.68
CA TYR A 107 -3.46 -4.01 -9.13
C TYR A 107 -3.69 -5.34 -9.86
N PHE A 108 -3.33 -6.45 -9.21
CA PHE A 108 -3.43 -7.80 -9.75
C PHE A 108 -4.54 -8.61 -9.10
N CYS A 109 -5.35 -8.01 -8.22
CA CYS A 109 -6.46 -8.68 -7.56
C CYS A 109 -7.76 -8.44 -8.32
N ASN A 110 -8.73 -9.36 -8.16
CA ASN A 110 -10.07 -9.26 -8.75
C ASN A 110 -10.10 -9.13 -10.28
N LEU A 111 -9.11 -9.70 -10.97
CA LEU A 111 -9.13 -9.88 -12.41
C LEU A 111 -10.20 -10.92 -12.77
N GLU A 112 -11.27 -10.48 -13.44
CA GLU A 112 -12.33 -11.36 -13.96
C GLU A 112 -11.88 -12.08 -15.24
N VAL A 113 -11.13 -11.37 -16.10
CA VAL A 113 -10.54 -11.87 -17.34
C VAL A 113 -9.08 -11.43 -17.39
N VAL A 114 -8.19 -12.37 -17.71
CA VAL A 114 -6.75 -12.11 -17.86
C VAL A 114 -6.35 -12.30 -19.32
N ASP A 115 -6.63 -11.28 -20.12
CA ASP A 115 -6.22 -11.20 -21.52
C ASP A 115 -5.17 -10.09 -21.73
N ASP A 116 -4.67 -9.99 -22.95
CA ASP A 116 -3.64 -9.01 -23.30
C ASP A 116 -4.10 -7.57 -23.09
N GLN A 117 -5.41 -7.30 -23.26
CA GLN A 117 -5.97 -5.96 -23.06
C GLN A 117 -6.01 -5.59 -21.57
N ALA A 118 -6.44 -6.51 -20.70
CA ALA A 118 -6.45 -6.31 -19.26
C ALA A 118 -5.02 -6.08 -18.72
N LEU A 119 -4.07 -6.92 -19.12
CA LEU A 119 -2.68 -6.79 -18.71
C LEU A 119 -2.03 -5.52 -19.26
N SER A 120 -2.28 -5.17 -20.53
CA SER A 120 -1.84 -3.91 -21.11
C SER A 120 -2.45 -2.71 -20.39
N GLY A 121 -3.71 -2.82 -19.94
CA GLY A 121 -4.38 -1.75 -19.20
C GLY A 121 -3.70 -1.47 -17.87
N ILE A 122 -3.38 -2.52 -17.11
CA ILE A 122 -2.63 -2.39 -15.85
C ILE A 122 -1.27 -1.72 -16.11
N VAL A 123 -0.54 -2.15 -17.14
CA VAL A 123 0.79 -1.59 -17.44
C VAL A 123 0.71 -0.11 -17.86
N GLU A 124 -0.08 0.21 -18.89
CA GLU A 124 -0.05 1.54 -19.52
C GLU A 124 -0.81 2.61 -18.73
N TYR A 125 -1.88 2.23 -18.01
CA TYR A 125 -2.77 3.20 -17.37
C TYR A 125 -2.64 3.25 -15.84
N GLU A 126 -2.03 2.24 -15.21
CA GLU A 126 -1.83 2.23 -13.75
C GLU A 126 -0.33 2.30 -13.40
N LEU A 127 0.46 1.32 -13.85
CA LEU A 127 1.86 1.19 -13.41
C LEU A 127 2.78 2.25 -14.01
N ILE A 128 2.74 2.47 -15.33
CA ILE A 128 3.61 3.47 -15.97
C ILE A 128 3.32 4.90 -15.48
N PRO A 129 2.04 5.34 -15.35
CA PRO A 129 1.73 6.63 -14.74
C PRO A 129 2.27 6.76 -13.32
N LEU A 130 2.14 5.71 -12.49
CA LEU A 130 2.70 5.69 -11.14
C LEU A 130 4.22 5.89 -11.14
N LEU A 131 4.95 5.22 -12.04
CA LEU A 131 6.39 5.40 -12.17
C LEU A 131 6.79 6.81 -12.58
N ARG A 132 5.97 7.49 -13.39
CA ARG A 132 6.20 8.90 -13.75
C ARG A 132 6.05 9.84 -12.56
N GLU A 133 5.18 9.50 -11.61
CA GLU A 133 5.06 10.26 -10.36
C GLU A 133 6.24 9.99 -9.42
N TYR A 134 6.73 8.74 -9.38
CA TYR A 134 7.83 8.34 -8.49
C TYR A 134 9.17 8.92 -8.93
N TRP A 135 9.47 8.86 -10.22
CA TRP A 135 10.76 9.24 -10.82
C TRP A 135 10.63 10.40 -11.79
N PHE A 136 9.87 11.44 -11.42
CA PHE A 136 9.54 12.56 -12.32
C PHE A 136 10.78 13.25 -12.92
N ASP A 137 11.91 13.21 -12.22
CA ASP A 137 13.21 13.78 -12.61
C ASP A 137 14.20 12.74 -13.18
N GLU A 138 13.83 11.46 -13.24
CA GLU A 138 14.65 10.36 -13.76
C GLU A 138 14.00 9.66 -14.98
N PRO A 139 13.93 10.34 -16.15
CA PRO A 139 13.23 9.82 -17.34
C PRO A 139 13.83 8.52 -17.88
N ASP A 140 15.13 8.28 -17.67
CA ASP A 140 15.78 7.04 -18.09
C ASP A 140 15.29 5.82 -17.29
N LYS A 141 15.13 5.96 -15.96
CA LYS A 141 14.53 4.90 -15.12
C LYS A 141 13.09 4.61 -15.53
N ILE A 142 12.30 5.66 -15.80
CA ILE A 142 10.92 5.50 -16.27
C ILE A 142 10.91 4.71 -17.57
N ARG A 143 11.76 5.06 -18.55
CA ARG A 143 11.82 4.37 -19.84
C ARG A 143 12.21 2.91 -19.68
N GLU A 144 13.29 2.63 -18.94
CA GLU A 144 13.78 1.26 -18.69
C GLU A 144 12.69 0.38 -18.09
N TRP A 145 12.08 0.81 -16.98
CA TRP A 145 11.05 0.02 -16.31
C TRP A 145 9.74 -0.06 -17.08
N SER A 146 9.39 0.98 -17.85
CA SER A 146 8.23 0.91 -18.76
C SER A 146 8.43 -0.16 -19.84
N ASP A 147 9.64 -0.27 -20.40
CA ASP A 147 9.95 -1.25 -21.43
C ASP A 147 10.01 -2.67 -20.86
N GLU A 148 10.58 -2.85 -19.67
CA GLU A 148 10.56 -4.12 -18.93
C GLU A 148 9.13 -4.58 -18.63
N LEU A 149 8.27 -3.69 -18.11
CA LEU A 149 6.85 -3.99 -17.85
C LEU A 149 6.11 -4.39 -19.13
N ARG A 150 6.29 -3.64 -20.22
CA ARG A 150 5.71 -3.99 -21.54
C ARG A 150 6.21 -5.33 -22.06
N SER A 151 7.49 -5.63 -21.86
CA SER A 151 8.08 -6.89 -22.32
C SER A 151 7.51 -8.10 -21.55
N SER A 152 7.14 -7.92 -20.29
CA SER A 152 6.62 -8.99 -19.43
C SER A 152 5.26 -9.54 -19.90
N ILE A 153 4.50 -8.74 -20.65
CA ILE A 153 3.17 -9.09 -21.18
C ILE A 153 3.19 -9.46 -22.68
N ARG A 154 4.37 -9.48 -23.31
CA ARG A 154 4.54 -9.95 -24.69
C ARG A 154 4.48 -11.47 -24.79
#